data_AF-A0A920JPF0-F1
#
_entry.id   AF-A0A920JPF0-F1
#
_cell.length_a   1.000
_cell.length_b   1.000
_cell.length_c   1.000
_cell.angle_alpha   90.00
_cell.angle_beta   90.00
_cell.angle_gamma   90.00
#
_symmetry.space_group_name_H-M   'P 1'
#
loop_
_entity.id
_entity.type
_entity.pdbx_description
1 polymer ?
#
loop_
_entity_poly.entity_id
_entity_poly.type
_entity_poly.pdbx_seq_one_letter_code
_entity_poly.pdbx_strand_id
1 'polypeptide(L)'
;MKNKSTTEHRFEKVEIINGTRFINDSKSTNFHSVSSASERVKNALLIMHGITKNIPTSELQLSNEIKKIIIPNDMNLDHNLFHCEVEVIKSIFELEDILKKDFQRFETVLFSCGGSSFNDFENYIERGKFFKSIVKNLKGGQN
;
A
#
# COMPACT_ATOMS: atom_id res chain seq x y z
N MET A 1 8.95 -0.52 29.45
CA MET A 1 8.03 -1.22 28.53
C MET A 1 7.47 -0.18 27.57
N LYS A 2 7.81 -0.23 26.27
CA LYS A 2 7.28 0.72 25.29
C LYS A 2 5.83 0.32 24.96
N ASN A 3 4.86 1.15 25.34
CA ASN A 3 3.48 1.00 24.89
C ASN A 3 3.43 1.11 23.36
N LYS A 4 3.28 -0.02 22.66
CA LYS A 4 2.91 -0.02 21.25
C LYS A 4 1.50 0.58 21.16
N SER A 5 1.38 1.74 20.52
CA SER A 5 0.09 2.39 20.32
C SER A 5 -0.84 1.45 19.54
N THR A 6 -2.12 1.49 19.86
CA THR A 6 -3.19 0.73 19.19
C THR A 6 -3.37 1.07 17.70
N THR A 7 -2.61 2.05 17.21
CA THR A 7 -2.61 2.59 15.84
C THR A 7 -1.46 2.11 14.97
N GLU A 8 -0.45 1.41 15.52
CA GLU A 8 0.67 0.91 14.70
C GLU A 8 0.14 -0.03 13.61
N HIS A 9 0.52 0.22 12.36
CA HIS A 9 0.05 -0.50 11.15
C HIS A 9 -1.45 -0.35 10.82
N ARG A 10 -2.18 0.57 11.47
CA ARG A 10 -3.57 0.93 11.17
C ARG A 10 -3.63 2.38 10.75
N PHE A 11 -3.66 2.63 9.44
CA PHE A 11 -3.64 3.97 8.86
C PHE A 11 -2.60 4.90 9.53
N GLU A 12 -1.42 4.35 9.81
CA GLU A 12 -0.33 5.00 10.52
C GLU A 12 0.39 5.96 9.57
N LYS A 13 0.42 7.26 9.88
CA LYS A 13 1.29 8.20 9.16
C LYS A 13 2.75 7.85 9.49
N VAL A 14 3.51 7.45 8.48
CA VAL A 14 4.93 7.09 8.62
C VAL A 14 5.81 8.33 8.49
N GLU A 15 5.67 9.06 7.38
CA GLU A 15 6.52 10.22 7.07
C GLU A 15 5.88 11.11 5.99
N ILE A 16 6.40 12.32 5.82
CA ILE A 16 6.19 13.16 4.64
C ILE A 16 7.51 13.36 3.91
N ILE A 17 7.57 13.04 2.62
CA ILE A 17 8.74 13.24 1.78
C ILE A 17 8.31 14.07 0.58
N ASN A 18 8.94 15.23 0.36
CA ASN A 18 8.67 16.11 -0.78
C ASN A 18 7.17 16.43 -0.97
N GLY A 19 6.43 16.62 0.13
CA GLY A 19 4.99 16.90 0.11
C GLY A 19 4.08 15.65 0.07
N THR A 20 4.61 14.48 -0.29
CA THR A 20 3.87 13.22 -0.32
C THR A 20 3.82 12.58 1.07
N ARG A 21 2.60 12.24 1.53
CA ARG A 21 2.37 11.53 2.80
C ARG A 21 2.47 10.02 2.60
N PHE A 22 3.23 9.33 3.42
CA PHE A 22 3.29 7.86 3.43
C PHE A 22 2.46 7.31 4.57
N ILE A 23 1.47 6.47 4.25
CA ILE A 23 0.53 5.88 5.21
C ILE A 23 0.68 4.36 5.22
N ASN A 24 0.94 3.79 6.39
CA ASN A 24 1.03 2.36 6.61
C ASN A 24 -0.27 1.82 7.20
N ASP A 25 -0.98 1.06 6.40
CA ASP A 25 -2.21 0.36 6.76
C ASP A 25 -2.06 -1.15 6.50
N SER A 26 -0.87 -1.70 6.78
CA SER A 26 -0.53 -3.10 6.48
C SER A 26 -1.42 -4.12 7.19
N LYS A 27 -2.14 -3.72 8.24
CA LYS A 27 -3.11 -4.57 8.95
C LYS A 27 -4.41 -4.77 8.14
N SER A 28 -4.64 -3.99 7.09
CA SER A 28 -5.76 -4.18 6.17
C SER A 28 -5.54 -5.40 5.28
N THR A 29 -6.13 -6.51 5.69
CA THR A 29 -6.02 -7.84 5.06
C THR A 29 -7.29 -8.28 4.34
N ASN A 30 -8.18 -7.34 4.02
CA ASN A 30 -9.41 -7.56 3.25
C ASN A 30 -9.78 -6.30 2.43
N PHE A 31 -10.59 -6.48 1.39
CA PHE A 31 -10.97 -5.41 0.45
C PHE A 31 -11.81 -4.29 1.08
N HIS A 32 -12.69 -4.59 2.04
CA HIS A 32 -13.46 -3.54 2.71
C HIS A 32 -12.56 -2.56 3.47
N SER A 33 -11.49 -3.06 4.09
CA SER A 33 -10.53 -2.21 4.80
C SER A 33 -9.75 -1.31 3.82
N VAL A 34 -9.36 -1.85 2.67
CA VAL A 34 -8.72 -1.08 1.58
C VAL A 34 -9.67 -0.01 1.03
N SER A 35 -10.93 -0.37 0.80
CA SER A 35 -11.97 0.53 0.30
C SER A 35 -12.15 1.71 1.24
N SER A 36 -12.32 1.44 2.55
CA SER A 36 -12.42 2.49 3.58
C SER A 36 -11.15 3.35 3.69
N ALA A 37 -9.96 2.75 3.55
CA ALA A 37 -8.72 3.52 3.53
C ALA A 37 -8.61 4.44 2.30
N SER A 38 -9.13 4.01 1.14
CA SER A 38 -9.12 4.77 -0.10
C SER A 38 -9.96 6.06 -0.04
N GLU A 39 -11.06 6.05 0.73
CA GLU A 39 -11.93 7.22 0.92
C GLU A 39 -11.28 8.31 1.79
N ARG A 40 -10.24 7.96 2.55
CA ARG A 40 -9.60 8.85 3.53
C ARG A 40 -8.38 9.59 2.98
N VAL A 41 -8.04 9.36 1.72
CA VAL A 41 -6.86 9.92 1.05
C VAL A 41 -7.27 10.71 -0.19
N LYS A 42 -6.38 11.57 -0.66
CA LYS A 42 -6.55 12.37 -1.88
C LYS A 42 -5.36 12.12 -2.80
N ASN A 43 -5.58 12.19 -4.12
CA ASN A 43 -4.56 12.02 -5.16
C ASN A 43 -3.49 10.98 -4.78
N ALA A 44 -3.90 9.72 -4.66
CA ALA A 44 -3.11 8.69 -4.01
C ALA A 44 -2.64 7.57 -4.94
N LEU A 45 -1.45 7.05 -4.64
CA LEU A 45 -0.93 5.78 -5.11
C LEU A 45 -1.22 4.72 -4.04
N LEU A 46 -1.98 3.69 -4.40
CA LEU A 46 -2.30 2.56 -3.54
C LEU A 46 -1.34 1.39 -3.80
N ILE A 47 -0.83 0.77 -2.75
CA ILE A 47 -0.01 -0.44 -2.83
C ILE A 47 -0.78 -1.59 -2.20
N MET A 48 -1.14 -2.57 -3.04
CA MET A 48 -1.77 -3.81 -2.62
C MET A 48 -0.75 -4.94 -2.57
N HIS A 49 -1.01 -5.96 -1.76
CA HIS A 49 -0.20 -7.18 -1.72
C HIS A 49 -0.91 -8.28 -0.92
N GLY A 50 -0.55 -9.52 -1.24
CA GLY A 50 -0.80 -10.69 -0.41
C GLY A 50 -1.93 -11.55 -0.94
N ILE A 51 -2.19 -12.64 -0.23
CA ILE A 51 -3.09 -13.70 -0.68
C ILE A 51 -4.55 -13.27 -0.48
N THR A 52 -5.30 -13.20 -1.57
CA THR A 52 -6.74 -12.95 -1.58
C THR A 52 -7.52 -14.23 -1.32
N LYS A 53 -8.56 -14.17 -0.48
CA LYS A 53 -9.39 -15.35 -0.12
C LYS A 53 -10.45 -15.68 -1.17
N ASN A 54 -10.09 -15.76 -2.46
CA ASN A 54 -11.04 -15.96 -3.58
C ASN A 54 -12.23 -14.98 -3.56
N ILE A 55 -12.00 -13.75 -3.06
CA ILE A 55 -13.02 -12.70 -3.03
C ILE A 55 -13.05 -12.06 -4.42
N PRO A 56 -14.22 -11.89 -5.04
CA PRO A 56 -14.33 -11.20 -6.33
C PRO A 56 -13.71 -9.81 -6.28
N THR A 57 -13.00 -9.40 -7.34
CA THR A 57 -12.42 -8.05 -7.43
C THR A 57 -13.48 -6.95 -7.34
N SER A 58 -14.73 -7.22 -7.73
CA SER A 58 -15.86 -6.29 -7.59
C SER A 58 -16.17 -5.87 -6.15
N GLU A 59 -15.69 -6.60 -5.14
CA GLU A 59 -15.83 -6.24 -3.72
C GLU A 59 -14.81 -5.15 -3.30
N LEU A 60 -13.80 -4.87 -4.13
CA LEU A 60 -12.83 -3.81 -3.92
C LEU A 60 -13.32 -2.51 -4.56
N GLN A 61 -13.95 -1.66 -3.76
CA GLN A 61 -14.50 -0.38 -4.19
C GLN A 61 -13.51 0.73 -3.85
N LEU A 62 -12.80 1.23 -4.87
CA LEU A 62 -11.80 2.28 -4.69
C LEU A 62 -12.38 3.66 -4.97
N SER A 63 -12.05 4.61 -4.10
CA SER A 63 -12.33 6.02 -4.35
C SER A 63 -11.66 6.52 -5.63
N ASN A 64 -12.30 7.47 -6.31
CA ASN A 64 -11.73 8.19 -7.46
C ASN A 64 -10.45 8.97 -7.13
N GLU A 65 -10.12 9.10 -5.84
CA GLU A 65 -8.86 9.68 -5.37
C GLU A 65 -7.65 8.76 -5.57
N ILE A 66 -7.86 7.45 -5.79
CA ILE A 66 -6.79 6.53 -6.17
C ILE A 66 -6.48 6.75 -7.65
N LYS A 67 -5.27 7.26 -7.93
CA LYS A 67 -4.81 7.58 -9.28
C LYS A 67 -3.91 6.49 -9.86
N LYS A 68 -3.28 5.70 -8.99
CA LYS A 68 -2.43 4.58 -9.37
C LYS A 68 -2.52 3.45 -8.35
N ILE A 69 -2.45 2.21 -8.81
CA ILE A 69 -2.35 1.03 -7.96
C ILE A 69 -1.13 0.22 -8.37
N ILE A 70 -0.33 -0.20 -7.39
CA ILE A 70 0.75 -1.18 -7.56
C ILE A 70 0.28 -2.52 -7.01
N ILE A 71 0.38 -3.57 -7.84
CA ILE A 71 -0.12 -4.91 -7.53
C ILE A 71 0.91 -5.97 -7.93
N PRO A 72 1.33 -6.87 -7.02
CA PRO A 72 2.10 -8.06 -7.36
C PRO A 72 1.33 -8.99 -8.32
N ASN A 73 2.02 -9.58 -9.30
CA ASN A 73 1.40 -10.44 -10.31
C ASN A 73 0.74 -11.72 -9.76
N ASP A 74 1.09 -12.15 -8.55
CA ASP A 74 0.50 -13.28 -7.84
C ASP A 74 -0.83 -12.92 -7.14
N MET A 75 -1.17 -11.64 -7.09
CA MET A 75 -2.45 -11.16 -6.59
C MET A 75 -3.49 -11.15 -7.72
N ASN A 76 -4.37 -12.15 -7.71
CA ASN A 76 -5.30 -12.42 -8.80
C ASN A 76 -6.51 -11.46 -8.78
N LEU A 77 -6.37 -10.31 -9.44
CA LEU A 77 -7.40 -9.26 -9.53
C LEU A 77 -7.77 -8.98 -11.00
N ASP A 78 -9.06 -8.69 -11.25
CA ASP A 78 -9.50 -8.19 -12.56
C ASP A 78 -9.23 -6.69 -12.69
N HIS A 79 -8.15 -6.35 -13.40
CA HIS A 79 -7.69 -4.96 -13.54
C HIS A 79 -8.66 -4.09 -14.36
N ASN A 80 -9.55 -4.68 -15.16
CA ASN A 80 -10.53 -3.92 -15.96
C ASN A 80 -11.57 -3.19 -15.09
N LEU A 81 -11.68 -3.57 -13.81
CA LEU A 81 -12.56 -2.92 -12.84
C LEU A 81 -11.94 -1.65 -12.24
N PHE A 82 -10.66 -1.38 -12.50
CA PHE A 82 -9.99 -0.19 -11.98
C PHE A 82 -10.04 0.95 -13.01
N HIS A 83 -10.42 2.14 -12.54
CA HIS A 83 -10.50 3.37 -13.34
C HIS A 83 -9.26 4.26 -13.19
N CYS A 84 -8.11 3.67 -12.90
CA CYS A 84 -6.86 4.36 -12.61
C CYS A 84 -5.65 3.65 -13.25
N GLU A 85 -4.45 4.22 -13.16
CA GLU A 85 -3.23 3.56 -13.61
C GLU A 85 -3.00 2.27 -12.79
N VAL A 86 -2.70 1.15 -13.44
CA VAL A 86 -2.38 -0.12 -12.77
C VAL A 86 -0.97 -0.53 -13.18
N GLU A 87 -0.07 -0.65 -12.21
CA GLU A 87 1.28 -1.15 -12.40
C GLU A 87 1.44 -2.52 -11.74
N VAL A 88 1.72 -3.52 -12.57
CA VAL A 88 1.92 -4.89 -12.11
C VAL A 88 3.41 -5.14 -11.91
N ILE A 89 3.80 -5.59 -10.72
CA ILE A 89 5.18 -5.91 -10.37
C ILE A 89 5.35 -7.42 -10.19
N LYS A 90 6.55 -7.96 -10.41
CA LYS A 90 6.78 -9.40 -10.22
C LYS A 90 6.90 -9.77 -8.74
N SER A 91 7.35 -8.83 -7.92
CA SER A 91 7.49 -9.02 -6.48
C SER A 91 7.36 -7.71 -5.73
N ILE A 92 6.78 -7.77 -4.53
CA ILE A 92 6.70 -6.63 -3.60
C ILE A 92 8.08 -6.06 -3.22
N PHE A 93 9.16 -6.85 -3.40
CA PHE A 93 10.53 -6.41 -3.14
C PHE A 93 11.07 -5.38 -4.16
N GLU A 94 10.41 -5.23 -5.32
CA GLU A 94 10.74 -4.18 -6.31
C GLU A 94 10.15 -2.81 -5.94
N LEU A 95 9.29 -2.74 -4.91
CA LEU A 95 8.49 -1.57 -4.57
C LEU A 95 9.33 -0.31 -4.32
N GLU A 96 10.52 -0.44 -3.73
CA GLU A 96 11.39 0.72 -3.48
C GLU A 96 11.78 1.43 -4.78
N ASP A 97 12.21 0.67 -5.79
CA ASP A 97 12.69 1.24 -7.05
C ASP A 97 11.55 1.77 -7.92
N ILE A 98 10.34 1.21 -7.78
CA ILE A 98 9.15 1.79 -8.39
C ILE A 98 8.81 3.13 -7.74
N LEU A 99 8.70 3.16 -6.41
CA LEU A 99 8.34 4.39 -5.69
C LEU A 99 9.31 5.52 -5.97
N LYS A 100 10.63 5.25 -5.98
CA LYS A 100 11.68 6.25 -6.30
C LYS A 100 11.41 7.05 -7.58
N LYS A 101 10.74 6.46 -8.57
CA LYS A 101 10.53 7.08 -9.88
C LYS A 101 9.43 8.12 -9.86
N ASP A 102 8.37 7.92 -9.08
CA ASP A 102 7.12 8.64 -9.34
C ASP A 102 6.25 8.95 -8.13
N PHE A 103 6.66 8.60 -6.90
CA PHE A 103 5.86 8.85 -5.68
C PHE A 103 5.45 10.33 -5.52
N GLN A 104 6.28 11.25 -6.02
CA GLN A 104 6.08 12.70 -5.94
C GLN A 104 4.91 13.22 -6.78
N ARG A 105 4.39 12.42 -7.73
CA ARG A 105 3.17 12.76 -8.49
C ARG A 105 1.92 12.78 -7.60
N PHE A 106 2.00 12.16 -6.43
CA PHE A 106 0.87 11.87 -5.55
C PHE A 106 0.98 12.64 -4.24
N GLU A 107 -0.16 13.04 -3.70
CA GLU A 107 -0.22 13.60 -2.35
C GLU A 107 -0.05 12.51 -1.27
N THR A 108 -0.41 11.26 -1.60
CA THR A 108 -0.36 10.16 -0.64
C THR A 108 0.08 8.86 -1.29
N VAL A 109 1.00 8.16 -0.63
CA VAL A 109 1.30 6.74 -0.88
C VAL A 109 0.64 5.95 0.25
N LEU A 110 -0.35 5.14 -0.12
CA LEU A 110 -1.15 4.34 0.81
C LEU A 110 -0.76 2.86 0.70
N PHE A 111 -0.18 2.32 1.76
CA PHE A 111 0.13 0.90 1.86
C PHE A 111 -1.02 0.16 2.56
N SER A 112 -2.05 -0.22 1.81
CA SER A 112 -3.24 -0.95 2.30
C SER A 112 -3.42 -2.23 1.48
N CYS A 113 -3.03 -3.36 2.04
CA CYS A 113 -2.60 -4.52 1.25
C CYS A 113 -3.75 -5.36 0.67
N GLY A 114 -4.90 -5.46 1.36
CA GLY A 114 -6.07 -6.21 0.88
C GLY A 114 -5.96 -7.73 0.96
N GLY A 115 -4.74 -8.29 1.05
CA GLY A 115 -4.46 -9.71 1.20
C GLY A 115 -3.68 -10.08 2.47
N SER A 116 -3.66 -11.37 2.78
CA SER A 116 -2.85 -11.93 3.86
C SER A 116 -1.36 -11.90 3.51
N SER A 117 -0.48 -11.66 4.49
CA SER A 117 0.96 -11.44 4.24
C SER A 117 1.79 -12.70 4.03
N PHE A 118 1.21 -13.89 4.26
CA PHE A 118 1.96 -15.15 4.43
C PHE A 118 2.64 -15.69 3.16
N ASN A 119 2.47 -15.07 1.99
CA ASN A 119 3.26 -15.40 0.81
C ASN A 119 4.71 -14.89 0.93
N ASP A 120 4.90 -13.64 1.38
CA ASP A 120 6.21 -12.97 1.39
C ASP A 120 6.71 -12.60 2.80
N PHE A 121 5.84 -12.59 3.81
CA PHE A 121 6.16 -12.15 5.16
C PHE A 121 5.53 -13.04 6.25
N GLU A 122 6.23 -13.18 7.38
CA GLU A 122 5.74 -13.95 8.53
C GLU A 122 4.43 -13.42 9.10
N ASN A 123 4.19 -12.11 9.01
CA ASN A 123 2.97 -11.46 9.50
C ASN A 123 2.86 -10.01 8.99
N TYR A 124 1.72 -9.36 9.26
CA TYR A 124 1.48 -7.98 8.84
C TYR A 124 2.42 -6.95 9.48
N ILE A 125 3.06 -7.28 10.61
CA ILE A 125 4.01 -6.40 11.30
C ILE A 125 5.32 -6.36 10.51
N GLU A 126 5.85 -7.53 10.11
CA GLU A 126 7.06 -7.60 9.26
C GLU A 126 6.83 -6.93 7.91
N ARG A 127 5.68 -7.17 7.28
CA ARG A 127 5.25 -6.45 6.07
C ARG A 127 5.20 -4.93 6.28
N GLY A 128 4.65 -4.49 7.41
CA GLY A 128 4.59 -3.08 7.75
C GLY A 128 5.96 -2.47 8.05
N LYS A 129 6.89 -3.22 8.65
CA LYS A 129 8.28 -2.82 8.85
C LYS A 129 9.03 -2.68 7.54
N PHE A 130 8.82 -3.61 6.60
CA PHE A 130 9.35 -3.54 5.24
C PHE A 130 8.94 -2.24 4.54
N PHE A 131 7.65 -1.87 4.60
CA PHE A 131 7.21 -0.59 4.05
C PHE A 131 7.90 0.60 4.76
N LYS A 132 8.00 0.58 6.10
CA LYS A 132 8.70 1.64 6.85
C LYS A 132 10.20 1.73 6.47
N SER A 133 10.88 0.62 6.18
CA SER A 133 12.28 0.67 5.74
C SER A 133 12.42 1.30 4.36
N ILE A 134 11.51 0.99 3.43
CA ILE A 134 11.48 1.65 2.12
C ILE A 134 11.31 3.16 2.28
N VAL A 135 10.32 3.60 3.07
CA VAL A 135 10.07 5.04 3.31
C VAL A 135 11.32 5.72 3.90
N LYS A 136 12.01 5.05 4.82
CA LYS A 136 13.28 5.56 5.39
C LYS A 136 14.37 5.71 4.32
N ASN A 137 14.52 4.74 3.43
CA ASN A 137 15.51 4.77 2.35
C ASN A 137 15.20 5.90 1.35
N LEU A 138 13.92 6.08 0.98
CA LEU A 138 13.47 7.17 0.13
C LEU A 138 13.80 8.54 0.73
N LYS A 139 13.68 8.70 2.05
CA LYS A 139 14.05 9.95 2.75
C LYS A 139 15.56 10.17 2.75
N GLY A 140 16.34 9.11 3.00
CA GLY A 140 17.80 9.18 3.09
C GLY A 140 18.51 9.44 1.77
N GLY A 141 17.93 9.02 0.63
CA GLY A 141 18.46 9.25 -0.71
C GLY A 141 18.20 10.65 -1.30
N GLN A 142 17.62 11.57 -0.52
CA GLN A 142 17.34 12.96 -0.92
C GLN A 142 18.31 13.97 -0.29
N ASN A 143 19.37 13.48 0.38
CA ASN A 143 20.45 14.28 0.94
C ASN A 143 21.62 14.43 -0.03
#